data_AF-A0A6A2X8E1-F1
#
_entry.id   AF-A0A6A2X8E1-F1
#
_cell.length_a   1.000
_cell.length_b   1.000
_cell.length_c   1.000
_cell.angle_alpha   90.00
_cell.angle_beta   90.00
_cell.angle_gamma   90.00
#
_symmetry.space_group_name_H-M   'P 1'
#
loop_
_entity.id
_entity.type
_entity.pdbx_description
1 polymer ?
#
loop_
_entity_poly.entity_id
_entity_poly.type
_entity_poly.pdbx_seq_one_letter_code
_entity_poly.pdbx_strand_id
1 'polypeptide(L)'
;MFHRASQEQIRILSQGATTSSEEEKGFAFNLFAQKPKYSNQNGKFFKACPREFELLRTWMPPPRNRYVEMVYPHLSKKNYQGEKEEEDEKAQREMEEKIEEDEEKKAGEYSKSRFQLLAGDAFIVPAGHPVTYIASENQHWRFISFGLYHQNNTRMFIAGKDNVVKQMESVTKELAFRVLSSLIDEIFNNLPASYFVSRPEESRGKPKAWILDFPHLF
;
A
#
# COMPACT_ATOMS: atom_id res chain seq x y z
N MET A 1 21.43 -13.07 18.84
CA MET A 1 21.96 -14.45 18.71
C MET A 1 20.82 -15.45 18.86
N PHE A 2 20.52 -16.23 17.84
CA PHE A 2 19.51 -17.31 17.91
C PHE A 2 20.19 -18.63 18.24
N HIS A 3 19.65 -19.39 19.20
CA HIS A 3 20.16 -20.71 19.58
C HIS A 3 19.27 -21.82 19.05
N ARG A 4 19.90 -22.93 18.64
CA ARG A 4 19.17 -24.12 18.20
C ARG A 4 18.54 -24.82 19.42
N ALA A 5 17.24 -25.03 19.37
CA ALA A 5 16.50 -25.83 20.36
C ALA A 5 16.28 -27.27 19.85
N SER A 6 16.27 -28.24 20.78
CA SER A 6 15.85 -29.62 20.51
C SER A 6 14.32 -29.71 20.37
N GLN A 7 13.83 -30.81 19.79
CA GLN A 7 12.38 -31.03 19.69
C GLN A 7 11.71 -31.09 21.07
N GLU A 8 12.37 -31.67 22.07
CA GLU A 8 11.83 -31.75 23.43
C GLU A 8 11.77 -30.36 24.09
N GLN A 9 12.80 -29.53 23.88
CA GLN A 9 12.79 -28.14 24.35
C GLN A 9 11.64 -27.34 23.70
N ILE A 10 11.43 -27.48 22.39
CA ILE A 10 10.31 -26.83 21.68
C ILE A 10 8.96 -27.34 22.24
N ARG A 11 8.84 -28.63 22.51
CA ARG A 11 7.61 -29.24 23.04
C ARG A 11 7.26 -28.67 24.40
N ILE A 12 8.24 -28.60 25.31
CA ILE A 12 8.06 -28.02 26.66
C ILE A 12 7.67 -26.54 26.56
N LEU A 13 8.37 -25.75 25.73
CA LEU A 13 8.07 -24.33 25.54
C LEU A 13 6.69 -24.08 24.93
N SER A 14 6.23 -24.98 24.06
CA SER A 14 4.93 -24.84 23.37
C SER A 14 3.74 -25.23 24.25
N GLN A 15 3.92 -25.89 25.40
CA GLN A 15 2.82 -26.37 26.24
C GLN A 15 1.95 -25.22 26.81
N GLY A 16 2.54 -24.04 27.03
CA GLY A 16 1.82 -22.85 27.49
C GLY A 16 1.48 -21.86 26.38
N ALA A 17 1.79 -22.17 25.12
CA ALA A 17 1.56 -21.27 24.01
C ALA A 17 0.09 -21.34 23.57
N THR A 18 -0.57 -20.20 23.53
CA THR A 18 -1.93 -20.06 23.02
C THR A 18 -1.87 -19.53 21.58
N THR A 19 -2.72 -20.07 20.73
CA THR A 19 -2.93 -19.49 19.39
C THR A 19 -3.91 -18.33 19.53
N SER A 20 -3.84 -17.37 18.60
CA SER A 20 -4.85 -16.32 18.52
C SER A 20 -6.20 -16.94 18.12
N SER A 21 -6.91 -17.54 19.07
CA SER A 21 -8.33 -17.84 18.92
C SER A 21 -9.11 -16.53 19.06
N GLU A 22 -10.34 -16.51 18.56
CA GLU A 22 -11.22 -15.33 18.65
C GLU A 22 -11.53 -14.91 20.11
N GLU A 23 -11.16 -15.73 21.10
CA GLU A 23 -11.50 -15.56 22.51
C GLU A 23 -10.40 -14.89 23.36
N GLU A 24 -9.13 -14.93 22.95
CA GLU A 24 -8.03 -14.25 23.67
C GLU A 24 -7.90 -12.79 23.25
N LYS A 25 -8.77 -11.96 23.83
CA LYS A 25 -8.73 -10.51 23.70
C LYS A 25 -7.44 -9.96 24.30
N GLY A 26 -6.48 -9.57 23.45
CA GLY A 26 -5.55 -8.50 23.80
C GLY A 26 -4.06 -8.68 23.50
N PHE A 27 -3.58 -9.81 22.97
CA PHE A 27 -2.12 -9.99 22.73
C PHE A 27 -1.71 -10.19 21.26
N ALA A 28 -2.53 -10.85 20.45
CA ALA A 28 -2.27 -11.06 19.04
C ALA A 28 -3.57 -11.10 18.25
N PHE A 29 -3.50 -10.77 16.96
CA PHE A 29 -4.63 -10.91 16.05
C PHE A 29 -4.15 -11.45 14.70
N ASN A 30 -5.00 -12.24 14.05
CA ASN A 30 -4.73 -12.73 12.71
C ASN A 30 -5.38 -11.80 11.67
N LEU A 31 -4.55 -11.13 10.87
CA LEU A 31 -5.02 -10.24 9.80
C LEU A 31 -5.85 -10.99 8.73
N PHE A 32 -5.53 -12.26 8.48
CA PHE A 32 -6.21 -13.08 7.48
C PHE A 32 -7.48 -13.77 8.00
N ALA A 33 -7.71 -13.76 9.32
CA ALA A 33 -8.99 -14.19 9.89
C ALA A 33 -10.12 -13.18 9.60
N GLN A 34 -9.75 -11.96 9.24
CA GLN A 34 -10.70 -10.89 8.93
C GLN A 34 -11.13 -10.94 7.46
N LYS A 35 -12.30 -10.34 7.17
CA LYS A 35 -12.73 -10.12 5.79
C LYS A 35 -11.82 -9.06 5.13
N PRO A 36 -11.32 -9.28 3.90
CA PRO A 36 -10.55 -8.27 3.20
C PRO A 36 -11.41 -7.02 2.95
N LYS A 37 -10.82 -5.84 3.15
CA LYS A 37 -11.48 -4.55 2.89
C LYS A 37 -11.70 -4.31 1.39
N TYR A 38 -10.75 -4.73 0.56
CA TYR A 38 -10.86 -4.72 -0.89
C TYR A 38 -10.52 -6.13 -1.41
N SER A 39 -11.35 -6.67 -2.31
CA SER A 39 -11.14 -8.01 -2.84
C SER A 39 -11.82 -8.18 -4.19
N ASN A 40 -11.13 -8.84 -5.12
CA ASN A 40 -11.69 -9.37 -6.36
C ASN A 40 -10.86 -10.59 -6.81
N GLN A 41 -11.04 -11.06 -8.05
CA GLN A 41 -10.30 -12.20 -8.59
C GLN A 41 -8.79 -11.97 -8.74
N ASN A 42 -8.33 -10.71 -8.79
CA ASN A 42 -6.94 -10.31 -9.03
C ASN A 42 -6.17 -10.01 -7.73
N GLY A 43 -6.84 -9.86 -6.58
CA GLY A 43 -6.15 -9.51 -5.34
C GLY A 43 -7.06 -9.33 -4.12
N LYS A 44 -6.41 -9.25 -2.95
CA LYS A 44 -7.04 -9.02 -1.65
C LYS A 44 -6.22 -8.03 -0.83
N PHE A 45 -6.88 -7.06 -0.19
CA PHE A 45 -6.29 -6.12 0.76
C PHE A 45 -6.95 -6.32 2.13
N PHE A 46 -6.14 -6.66 3.13
CA PHE A 46 -6.57 -6.79 4.51
C PHE A 46 -6.06 -5.58 5.30
N LYS A 47 -6.85 -5.08 6.25
CA LYS A 47 -6.48 -3.96 7.11
C LYS A 47 -7.00 -4.21 8.51
N ALA A 48 -6.14 -4.04 9.50
CA ALA A 48 -6.55 -3.93 10.90
C ALA A 48 -6.47 -2.44 11.30
N CYS A 49 -7.54 -1.92 11.93
CA CYS A 49 -7.56 -0.55 12.44
C CYS A 49 -7.57 -0.55 13.98
N PRO A 50 -6.94 0.42 14.67
CA PRO A 50 -7.06 0.60 16.12
C PRO A 50 -8.46 0.91 16.63
N ARG A 51 -9.40 1.26 15.75
CA ARG A 51 -10.83 1.33 16.10
C ARG A 51 -11.38 -0.07 16.41
N GLU A 52 -10.82 -1.10 15.79
CA GLU A 52 -11.22 -2.51 15.91
C GLU A 52 -10.28 -3.29 16.84
N PHE A 53 -8.99 -2.92 16.88
CA PHE A 53 -7.95 -3.61 17.65
C PHE A 53 -7.28 -2.68 18.65
N GLU A 54 -7.63 -2.80 19.94
CA GLU A 54 -7.08 -1.95 21.00
C GLU A 54 -5.56 -1.98 21.10
N LEU A 55 -4.96 -3.14 20.79
CA LEU A 55 -3.50 -3.33 20.68
C LEU A 55 -2.81 -2.26 19.83
N LEU A 56 -3.48 -1.78 18.77
CA LEU A 56 -2.91 -0.79 17.86
C LEU A 56 -3.06 0.66 18.36
N ARG A 57 -3.81 0.91 19.44
CA ARG A 57 -4.04 2.25 19.99
C ARG A 57 -2.87 2.73 20.84
N THR A 58 -2.23 1.82 21.57
CA THR A 58 -1.16 2.13 22.54
C THR A 58 0.11 2.66 21.90
N TRP A 59 0.34 2.37 20.61
CA TRP A 59 1.58 2.69 19.90
C TRP A 59 1.57 4.03 19.14
N MET A 60 0.49 4.80 19.18
CA MET A 60 0.40 6.06 18.42
C MET A 60 0.59 7.30 19.32
N PRO A 61 1.68 8.08 19.13
CA PRO A 61 1.79 9.42 19.74
C PRO A 61 0.69 10.36 19.18
N PRO A 62 0.35 11.46 19.88
CA PRO A 62 -0.67 12.40 19.43
C PRO A 62 -0.38 12.92 18.02
N PRO A 63 -1.42 13.18 17.21
CA PRO A 63 -1.28 13.44 15.78
C PRO A 63 -0.45 14.70 15.53
N ARG A 64 0.70 14.55 14.87
CA ARG A 64 1.28 15.59 14.02
C ARG A 64 0.77 15.33 12.59
N ASN A 65 0.42 16.38 11.85
CA ASN A 65 -0.33 16.33 10.57
C ASN A 65 0.42 15.68 9.37
N ARG A 66 1.16 14.59 9.56
CA ARG A 66 1.89 13.92 8.48
C ARG A 66 1.63 12.42 8.53
N TYR A 67 0.77 11.92 7.63
CA TYR A 67 0.50 10.48 7.49
C TYR A 67 1.57 9.84 6.61
N VAL A 68 1.94 8.60 6.90
CA VAL A 68 2.95 7.87 6.14
C VAL A 68 2.55 6.39 6.08
N GLU A 69 2.55 5.78 4.90
CA GLU A 69 2.40 4.32 4.72
C GLU A 69 3.79 3.73 4.46
N MET A 70 4.32 2.97 5.43
CA MET A 70 5.56 2.20 5.26
C MET A 70 5.20 0.83 4.70
N VAL A 71 5.81 0.42 3.59
CA VAL A 71 5.47 -0.81 2.87
C VAL A 71 6.66 -1.74 2.79
N TYR A 72 6.44 -3.00 3.19
CA TYR A 72 7.43 -4.08 3.20
C TYR A 72 6.96 -5.25 2.32
N PRO A 73 7.51 -5.44 1.11
CA PRO A 73 7.19 -6.56 0.24
C PRO A 73 7.71 -7.87 0.82
N HIS A 74 6.84 -8.88 0.82
CA HIS A 74 7.17 -10.23 1.24
C HIS A 74 6.73 -11.25 0.17
N LEU A 75 7.67 -12.04 -0.34
CA LEU A 75 7.39 -13.21 -1.18
C LEU A 75 7.58 -14.47 -0.34
N SER A 76 6.69 -15.47 -0.46
CA SER A 76 6.94 -16.74 0.22
C SER A 76 8.01 -17.55 -0.51
N LYS A 77 9.25 -17.50 0.00
CA LYS A 77 10.06 -18.70 0.33
C LYS A 77 11.38 -18.33 1.02
N LYS A 78 11.63 -19.09 2.11
CA LYS A 78 12.82 -19.43 2.92
C LYS A 78 14.02 -18.45 3.05
N ASN A 79 14.23 -18.11 4.33
CA ASN A 79 15.47 -17.79 5.05
C ASN A 79 16.36 -16.70 4.44
N TYR A 80 16.15 -15.46 4.91
CA TYR A 80 17.18 -14.44 4.96
C TYR A 80 17.69 -14.28 6.39
N GLN A 81 19.00 -14.33 6.52
CA GLN A 81 19.79 -14.02 7.71
C GLN A 81 20.73 -12.89 7.26
N GLY A 82 20.71 -11.74 7.92
CA GLY A 82 21.58 -10.63 7.53
C GLY A 82 21.36 -9.39 8.37
N GLU A 83 22.28 -9.18 9.30
CA GLU A 83 22.47 -7.98 10.11
C GLU A 83 23.07 -6.85 9.27
N LYS A 84 22.56 -5.62 9.40
CA LYS A 84 23.28 -4.33 9.38
C LYS A 84 22.27 -3.18 9.45
N GLU A 85 22.03 -2.68 10.65
CA GLU A 85 21.22 -1.48 10.93
C GLU A 85 22.08 -0.58 11.80
N GLU A 86 22.68 0.47 11.24
CA GLU A 86 23.13 1.65 12.00
C GLU A 86 23.65 2.75 11.07
N GLU A 87 24.23 2.41 9.90
CA GLU A 87 24.75 3.41 8.95
C GLU A 87 23.67 3.95 7.98
N ASP A 88 22.63 3.16 7.69
CA ASP A 88 21.53 3.52 6.77
C ASP A 88 20.56 4.55 7.36
N GLU A 89 20.32 4.54 8.69
CA GLU A 89 19.36 5.47 9.31
C GLU A 89 19.77 6.94 9.18
N LYS A 90 21.08 7.22 9.14
CA LYS A 90 21.60 8.59 9.06
C LYS A 90 21.51 9.14 7.64
N ALA A 91 21.79 8.31 6.63
CA ALA A 91 21.61 8.66 5.22
C ALA A 91 20.12 8.87 4.88
N GLN A 92 19.22 8.11 5.53
CA GLN A 92 17.78 8.21 5.31
C GLN A 92 17.20 9.52 5.86
N ARG A 93 17.65 9.98 7.04
CA ARG A 93 17.23 11.28 7.61
C ARG A 93 17.69 12.48 6.78
N GLU A 94 18.93 12.44 6.26
CA GLU A 94 19.45 13.49 5.37
C GLU A 94 18.72 13.51 4.00
N MET A 95 18.20 12.37 3.55
CA MET A 95 17.37 12.27 2.35
C MET A 95 15.95 12.78 2.59
N GLU A 96 15.35 12.48 3.75
CA GLU A 96 14.02 12.97 4.15
C GLU A 96 13.99 14.50 4.27
N GLU A 97 15.02 15.12 4.87
CA GLU A 97 15.12 16.58 4.98
C GLU A 97 15.29 17.26 3.61
N LYS A 98 16.03 16.64 2.68
CA LYS A 98 16.14 17.14 1.29
C LYS A 98 14.84 17.01 0.50
N ILE A 99 14.06 15.95 0.73
CA ILE A 99 12.77 15.77 0.07
C ILE A 99 11.77 16.81 0.57
N GLU A 100 11.71 17.09 1.88
CA GLU A 100 10.83 18.15 2.42
C GLU A 100 11.21 19.55 1.89
N GLU A 101 12.50 19.89 1.77
CA GLU A 101 12.93 21.18 1.21
C GLU A 101 12.69 21.34 -0.30
N ASP A 102 12.74 20.26 -1.08
CA ASP A 102 12.45 20.28 -2.52
C ASP A 102 10.93 20.31 -2.81
N GLU A 103 10.11 19.68 -1.96
CA GLU A 103 8.64 19.72 -2.09
C GLU A 103 8.07 21.13 -1.86
N GLU A 104 8.63 21.92 -0.93
CA GLU A 104 8.20 23.32 -0.72
C GLU A 104 8.56 24.26 -1.90
N LYS A 105 9.55 23.91 -2.73
CA LYS A 105 10.00 24.75 -3.86
C LYS A 105 9.37 24.40 -5.21
N LYS A 106 8.68 23.26 -5.33
CA LYS A 106 8.07 22.75 -6.58
C LYS A 106 6.55 22.59 -6.49
N ALA A 107 5.87 23.51 -5.81
CA ALA A 107 4.40 23.52 -5.73
C ALA A 107 3.77 23.47 -7.14
N GLY A 108 3.31 22.29 -7.56
CA GLY A 108 2.60 22.05 -8.82
C GLY A 108 3.23 21.05 -9.80
N GLU A 109 4.46 20.57 -9.58
CA GLU A 109 5.11 19.62 -10.50
C GLU A 109 5.22 18.22 -9.88
N TYR A 110 4.53 17.22 -10.48
CA TYR A 110 4.60 15.83 -10.03
C TYR A 110 5.79 15.11 -10.67
N SER A 111 6.70 14.59 -9.85
CA SER A 111 7.80 13.74 -10.32
C SER A 111 7.40 12.27 -10.31
N LYS A 112 7.61 11.58 -11.45
CA LYS A 112 7.35 10.13 -11.55
C LYS A 112 8.54 9.34 -11.02
N SER A 113 8.35 8.73 -9.86
CA SER A 113 9.31 7.77 -9.28
C SER A 113 8.86 6.34 -9.56
N ARG A 114 9.77 5.49 -10.05
CA ARG A 114 9.51 4.07 -10.33
C ARG A 114 10.64 3.22 -9.75
N PHE A 115 10.26 2.24 -8.95
CA PHE A 115 11.18 1.33 -8.28
C PHE A 115 10.81 -0.12 -8.60
N GLN A 116 11.83 -0.98 -8.70
CA GLN A 116 11.66 -2.43 -8.72
C GLN A 116 11.88 -2.93 -7.31
N LEU A 117 10.93 -3.70 -6.78
CA LEU A 117 10.96 -4.17 -5.39
C LEU A 117 11.21 -5.68 -5.34
N LEU A 118 12.10 -6.09 -4.44
CA LEU A 118 12.41 -7.46 -4.07
C LEU A 118 11.87 -7.78 -2.67
N ALA A 119 11.91 -9.07 -2.30
CA ALA A 119 11.53 -9.47 -0.96
C ALA A 119 12.57 -8.97 0.05
N GLY A 120 12.11 -8.22 1.06
CA GLY A 120 12.98 -7.62 2.06
C GLY A 120 13.19 -6.11 1.90
N ASP A 121 12.83 -5.53 0.76
CA ASP A 121 12.95 -4.08 0.57
C ASP A 121 11.96 -3.32 1.46
N ALA A 122 12.19 -2.05 1.72
CA ALA A 122 11.22 -1.18 2.38
C ALA A 122 11.12 0.14 1.61
N PHE A 123 9.92 0.70 1.52
CA PHE A 123 9.73 2.03 0.98
C PHE A 123 8.61 2.76 1.70
N ILE A 124 8.62 4.07 1.54
CA ILE A 124 7.72 5.00 2.21
C ILE A 124 6.82 5.66 1.17
N VAL A 125 5.51 5.62 1.42
CA VAL A 125 4.52 6.40 0.66
C VAL A 125 3.99 7.51 1.58
N PRO A 126 4.36 8.77 1.33
CA PRO A 126 3.85 9.88 2.12
C PRO A 126 2.34 10.10 1.91
N ALA A 127 1.70 10.81 2.84
CA ALA A 127 0.32 11.23 2.69
C ALA A 127 0.11 11.98 1.36
N GLY A 128 -1.05 11.79 0.73
CA GLY A 128 -1.42 12.52 -0.48
C GLY A 128 -0.69 12.09 -1.75
N HIS A 129 0.30 11.20 -1.67
CA HIS A 129 1.04 10.72 -2.82
C HIS A 129 0.31 9.56 -3.52
N PRO A 130 -0.12 9.71 -4.79
CA PRO A 130 -0.71 8.62 -5.55
C PRO A 130 0.33 7.51 -5.78
N VAL A 131 -0.05 6.26 -5.51
CA VAL A 131 0.83 5.10 -5.69
C VAL A 131 0.10 3.98 -6.40
N THR A 132 0.82 3.23 -7.23
CA THR A 132 0.36 2.01 -7.88
C THR A 132 1.36 0.89 -7.65
N TYR A 133 0.84 -0.34 -7.59
CA TYR A 133 1.60 -1.54 -7.33
C TYR A 133 1.39 -2.51 -8.49
N ILE A 134 2.47 -2.84 -9.20
CA ILE A 134 2.46 -3.78 -10.32
C ILE A 134 3.21 -5.05 -9.91
N ALA A 135 2.52 -6.18 -9.85
CA ALA A 135 3.15 -7.48 -9.67
C ALA A 135 3.81 -7.95 -10.98
N SER A 136 5.00 -8.53 -10.88
CA SER A 136 5.64 -9.23 -12.01
C SER A 136 4.82 -10.44 -12.45
N GLU A 137 4.91 -10.78 -13.73
CA GLU A 137 4.20 -11.93 -14.30
C GLU A 137 4.50 -13.23 -13.52
N ASN A 138 3.46 -14.03 -13.29
CA ASN A 138 3.53 -15.31 -12.59
C ASN A 138 4.05 -15.27 -11.14
N GLN A 139 4.08 -14.10 -10.49
CA GLN A 139 4.45 -13.97 -9.08
C GLN A 139 3.27 -13.51 -8.22
N HIS A 140 2.96 -14.28 -7.18
CA HIS A 140 2.06 -13.85 -6.12
C HIS A 140 2.79 -12.85 -5.22
N TRP A 141 2.60 -11.56 -5.52
CA TRP A 141 3.13 -10.49 -4.70
C TRP A 141 2.29 -10.31 -3.43
N ARG A 142 2.95 -10.32 -2.27
CA ARG A 142 2.39 -9.90 -1.00
C ARG A 142 3.28 -8.83 -0.40
N PHE A 143 2.69 -7.95 0.40
CA PHE A 143 3.42 -6.99 1.20
C PHE A 143 2.64 -6.72 2.48
N ILE A 144 3.33 -6.27 3.51
CA ILE A 144 2.77 -5.76 4.75
C ILE A 144 2.99 -4.26 4.74
N SER A 145 1.99 -3.48 5.12
CA SER A 145 2.17 -2.04 5.32
C SER A 145 1.76 -1.59 6.72
N PHE A 146 2.54 -0.66 7.25
CA PHE A 146 2.27 0.02 8.51
C PHE A 146 1.81 1.44 8.18
N GLY A 147 0.52 1.69 8.37
CA GLY A 147 -0.05 3.03 8.24
C GLY A 147 0.20 3.82 9.52
N LEU A 148 1.11 4.77 9.48
CA LEU A 148 1.34 5.70 10.57
C LEU A 148 0.25 6.78 10.59
N TYR A 149 -0.12 7.21 11.80
CA TYR A 149 -1.15 8.21 12.04
C TYR A 149 -2.55 7.87 11.50
N HIS A 150 -2.84 6.62 11.14
CA HIS A 150 -3.95 6.23 10.26
C HIS A 150 -5.39 6.51 10.78
N GLN A 151 -5.58 7.15 11.94
CA GLN A 151 -6.91 7.49 12.45
C GLN A 151 -7.62 8.33 11.39
N ASN A 152 -8.72 7.80 10.84
CA ASN A 152 -9.54 8.39 9.76
C ASN A 152 -8.90 8.39 8.36
N ASN A 153 -7.79 7.68 8.15
CA ASN A 153 -7.20 7.58 6.82
C ASN A 153 -8.13 6.82 5.85
N THR A 154 -8.45 7.47 4.74
CA THR A 154 -9.30 6.97 3.66
C THR A 154 -8.48 6.81 2.39
N ARG A 155 -8.50 5.62 1.79
CA ARG A 155 -7.88 5.38 0.48
C ARG A 155 -8.81 5.91 -0.61
N MET A 156 -8.34 6.88 -1.37
CA MET A 156 -9.04 7.41 -2.54
C MET A 156 -8.53 6.72 -3.80
N PHE A 157 -9.42 6.07 -4.54
CA PHE A 157 -9.07 5.47 -5.82
C PHE A 157 -9.27 6.48 -6.95
N ILE A 158 -8.28 6.64 -7.82
CA ILE A 158 -8.36 7.54 -8.99
C ILE A 158 -8.87 6.78 -10.23
N ALA A 159 -8.80 5.44 -10.20
CA ALA A 159 -9.15 4.54 -11.29
C ALA A 159 -10.07 3.39 -10.84
N GLY A 160 -10.78 2.78 -11.79
CA GLY A 160 -11.68 1.66 -11.56
C GLY A 160 -13.10 2.09 -11.19
N LYS A 161 -14.00 1.13 -10.95
CA LYS A 161 -15.43 1.42 -10.78
C LYS A 161 -15.75 2.38 -9.61
N ASP A 162 -14.97 2.33 -8.52
CA ASP A 162 -15.18 3.14 -7.31
C ASP A 162 -14.28 4.39 -7.23
N ASN A 163 -13.90 4.95 -8.38
CA ASN A 163 -12.99 6.10 -8.40
C ASN A 163 -13.66 7.43 -7.98
N VAL A 164 -12.85 8.37 -7.48
CA VAL A 164 -13.30 9.70 -7.03
C VAL A 164 -13.77 10.59 -8.18
N VAL A 165 -13.20 10.45 -9.39
CA VAL A 165 -13.58 11.26 -10.55
C VAL A 165 -15.05 11.04 -10.92
N LYS A 166 -15.55 9.80 -10.81
CA LYS A 166 -16.96 9.48 -11.04
C LYS A 166 -17.91 10.18 -10.06
N GLN A 167 -17.45 10.51 -8.86
CA GLN A 167 -18.24 11.19 -7.83
C GLN A 167 -18.29 12.72 -8.04
N MET A 168 -17.44 13.27 -8.91
CA MET A 168 -17.44 14.69 -9.22
C MET A 168 -18.68 15.08 -10.05
N GLU A 169 -19.21 16.27 -9.79
CA GLU A 169 -20.25 16.86 -10.62
C GLU A 169 -19.75 17.14 -12.05
N SER A 170 -20.66 17.15 -13.02
CA SER A 170 -20.33 17.40 -14.44
C SER A 170 -19.54 18.70 -14.61
N VAL A 171 -19.99 19.80 -14.01
CA VAL A 171 -19.30 21.10 -14.05
C VAL A 171 -17.89 21.03 -13.47
N THR A 172 -17.70 20.28 -12.38
CA THR A 172 -16.36 20.10 -11.76
C THR A 172 -15.42 19.35 -12.69
N LYS A 173 -15.91 18.29 -13.34
CA LYS A 173 -15.14 17.52 -14.33
C LYS A 173 -14.73 18.40 -15.51
N GLU A 174 -15.66 19.18 -16.05
CA GLU A 174 -15.39 20.05 -17.19
C GLU A 174 -14.36 21.13 -16.87
N LEU A 175 -14.44 21.73 -15.68
CA LEU A 175 -13.46 22.71 -15.22
C LEU A 175 -12.08 22.09 -14.97
N ALA A 176 -12.02 20.91 -14.36
CA ALA A 176 -10.77 20.24 -14.00
C ALA A 176 -10.02 19.70 -15.22
N PHE A 177 -10.72 19.07 -16.17
CA PHE A 177 -10.11 18.39 -17.30
C PHE A 177 -10.22 19.18 -18.63
N ARG A 178 -10.95 20.29 -18.66
CA ARG A 178 -11.17 21.15 -19.85
C ARG A 178 -11.75 20.42 -21.06
N VAL A 179 -12.53 19.37 -20.82
CA VAL A 179 -13.25 18.58 -21.84
C VAL A 179 -14.65 18.27 -21.32
N LEU A 180 -15.58 17.88 -22.21
CA LEU A 180 -16.97 17.56 -21.85
C LEU A 180 -17.05 16.44 -20.81
N SER A 181 -17.96 16.57 -19.84
CA SER A 181 -18.10 15.57 -18.78
C SER A 181 -18.48 14.19 -19.33
N SER A 182 -19.23 14.14 -20.43
CA SER A 182 -19.62 12.89 -21.09
C SER A 182 -18.43 12.06 -21.57
N LEU A 183 -17.39 12.72 -22.11
CA LEU A 183 -16.16 12.05 -22.54
C LEU A 183 -15.37 11.53 -21.33
N ILE A 184 -15.34 12.30 -20.24
CA ILE A 184 -14.69 11.89 -18.98
C ILE A 184 -15.42 10.68 -18.40
N ASP A 185 -16.75 10.73 -18.37
CA ASP A 185 -17.57 9.62 -17.92
C ASP A 185 -17.36 8.37 -18.78
N GLU A 186 -17.26 8.51 -20.10
CA GLU A 186 -16.91 7.40 -20.99
C GLU A 186 -15.56 6.77 -20.60
N ILE A 187 -14.50 7.57 -20.49
CA ILE A 187 -13.14 7.10 -20.16
C ILE A 187 -13.11 6.41 -18.79
N PHE A 188 -13.64 7.05 -17.75
CA PHE A 188 -13.58 6.55 -16.38
C PHE A 188 -14.60 5.43 -16.09
N ASN A 189 -15.58 5.19 -16.97
CA ASN A 189 -16.49 4.04 -16.88
C ASN A 189 -16.00 2.80 -17.66
N ASN A 190 -14.97 2.93 -18.50
CA ASN A 190 -14.47 1.83 -19.32
C ASN A 190 -13.76 0.71 -18.52
N LEU A 191 -13.44 0.93 -17.25
CA LEU A 191 -12.81 -0.08 -16.39
C LEU A 191 -13.82 -0.66 -15.39
N PRO A 192 -14.38 -1.87 -15.64
CA PRO A 192 -15.46 -2.43 -14.82
C PRO A 192 -15.00 -2.96 -13.46
N ALA A 193 -13.70 -3.18 -13.28
CA ALA A 193 -13.12 -3.69 -12.05
C ALA A 193 -12.74 -2.57 -11.07
N SER A 194 -12.85 -2.85 -9.77
CA SER A 194 -12.31 -2.01 -8.69
C SER A 194 -11.04 -2.62 -8.09
N TYR A 195 -10.16 -1.76 -7.58
CA TYR A 195 -9.01 -2.07 -6.71
C TYR A 195 -7.83 -2.79 -7.36
N PHE A 196 -8.06 -3.97 -7.94
CA PHE A 196 -7.01 -4.80 -8.53
C PHE A 196 -7.37 -5.19 -9.95
N VAL A 197 -6.47 -4.94 -10.90
CA VAL A 197 -6.68 -5.25 -12.31
C VAL A 197 -5.53 -6.07 -12.85
N SER A 198 -5.85 -7.05 -13.69
CA SER A 198 -4.82 -7.70 -14.50
C SER A 198 -4.28 -6.70 -15.50
N ARG A 199 -3.00 -6.83 -15.83
CA ARG A 199 -2.43 -6.14 -16.97
C ARG A 199 -3.06 -6.75 -18.24
N PRO A 200 -3.82 -6.00 -19.07
CA PRO A 200 -4.10 -6.41 -20.45
C PRO A 200 -2.87 -7.03 -21.11
N GLU A 201 -3.05 -8.18 -21.75
CA GLU A 201 -2.01 -8.75 -22.60
C GLU A 201 -1.60 -7.72 -23.65
N GLU A 202 -0.30 -7.58 -23.85
CA GLU A 202 0.27 -6.71 -24.87
C GLU A 202 0.01 -7.35 -26.24
N SER A 203 -1.22 -7.20 -26.74
CA SER A 203 -1.56 -7.55 -28.10
C SER A 203 -0.63 -6.76 -29.02
N ARG A 204 0.20 -7.47 -29.79
CA ARG A 204 1.12 -6.90 -30.80
C ARG A 204 0.33 -5.99 -31.76
N GLY A 205 0.30 -4.69 -31.47
CA GLY A 205 -0.42 -3.72 -32.28
C GLY A 205 -1.00 -2.57 -31.46
N LYS A 206 -0.23 -1.48 -31.38
CA LYS A 206 -0.52 -0.17 -30.77
C LYS A 206 -0.71 -0.18 -29.23
N PRO A 207 0.06 0.62 -28.47
CA PRO A 207 -0.16 0.77 -27.03
C PRO A 207 -1.54 1.42 -26.83
N LYS A 208 -2.50 0.66 -26.28
CA LYS A 208 -3.71 1.26 -25.70
C LYS A 208 -3.24 2.12 -24.54
N ALA A 209 -3.62 3.40 -24.50
CA ALA A 209 -3.26 4.27 -23.39
C ALA A 209 -3.73 3.64 -22.07
N TRP A 210 -2.80 3.45 -21.13
CA TRP A 210 -3.12 2.85 -19.83
C TRP A 210 -3.44 3.94 -18.83
N ILE A 211 -4.31 3.61 -17.88
CA ILE A 211 -4.56 4.49 -16.74
C ILE A 211 -3.30 4.71 -15.89
N LEU A 212 -2.21 3.97 -16.10
CA LEU A 212 -0.92 4.20 -15.44
C LEU A 212 0.03 5.10 -16.27
N ASP A 213 -0.38 5.48 -17.48
CA ASP A 213 0.28 6.45 -18.35
C ASP A 213 -0.30 7.87 -18.13
N PHE A 214 -0.73 8.17 -16.90
CA PHE A 214 -1.15 9.50 -16.44
C PHE A 214 -0.29 10.69 -16.93
N PRO A 215 1.06 10.61 -17.06
CA PRO A 215 1.83 11.74 -17.58
C PRO A 215 1.60 12.08 -19.06
N HIS A 216 0.79 11.31 -19.80
CA HIS A 216 0.46 11.58 -21.20
C HIS A 216 -1.01 11.96 -21.42
N LEU A 217 -1.78 12.11 -20.35
CA LEU A 217 -3.20 12.50 -20.40
C LEU A 217 -3.43 13.99 -20.08
N PHE A 218 -2.35 14.76 -19.86
CA PHE A 218 -2.36 16.20 -19.58
C PHE A 218 -1.23 16.90 -20.30
#